data_AF-A0A2Z5XW12-F1
#
_entry.id   AF-A0A2Z5XW12-F1
#
_cell.length_a   1.000
_cell.length_b   1.000
_cell.length_c   1.000
_cell.angle_alpha   90.00
_cell.angle_beta   90.00
_cell.angle_gamma   90.00
#
_symmetry.space_group_name_H-M   'P 1'
#
loop_
_entity.id
_entity.type
_entity.pdbx_description
1 polymer ?
#
loop_
_entity_poly.entity_id
_entity_poly.type
_entity_poly.pdbx_seq_one_letter_code
_entity_poly.pdbx_strand_id
1 'polypeptide(L)'
;IGQAFPYTPIANPRYFVPDWTFGIQDQHLQKMVDEVRGKGAQVVVVVSHNGMDVDLKMASRVTGIDAIFGGHTHDGVPGAIPVKNAKGTALVTNAGSNGKFLGVMDFDVKNGKVSDFRYRLMPVFSNLLPADKDMDALITKIRAPYEAKLSERLASTDGLLYRRGNFNGTWDQLIIDALMEVKGAQIAFSPGFRWGTSILSGQTITREHLLDQTATTYSYSTVTDMTGEMIKTVMEDVADNLFNPDPYYQHGGDM
;
A
#
# COMPACT_ATOMS: atom_id res chain seq x y z
N ILE A 1 -16.48 -8.40 -3.99
CA ILE A 1 -15.58 -8.93 -5.04
C ILE A 1 -14.14 -8.57 -4.64
N GLY A 2 -13.21 -9.52 -4.64
CA GLY A 2 -11.81 -9.24 -4.32
C GLY A 2 -11.00 -8.93 -5.58
N GLN A 3 -10.11 -7.94 -5.53
CA GLN A 3 -9.25 -7.52 -6.63
C GLN A 3 -7.82 -7.39 -6.11
N ALA A 4 -6.93 -8.28 -6.56
CA ALA A 4 -5.52 -8.27 -6.18
C ALA A 4 -4.72 -7.24 -7.00
N PHE A 5 -3.52 -6.90 -6.53
CA PHE A 5 -2.64 -5.95 -7.19
C PHE A 5 -2.25 -6.41 -8.60
N PRO A 6 -2.56 -5.63 -9.66
CA PRO A 6 -2.45 -6.10 -11.04
C PRO A 6 -1.01 -6.22 -11.55
N TYR A 7 -0.04 -5.56 -10.92
CA TYR A 7 1.37 -5.57 -11.34
C TYR A 7 2.25 -6.50 -10.48
N THR A 8 1.62 -7.44 -9.74
CA THR A 8 2.32 -8.40 -8.87
C THR A 8 3.53 -9.09 -9.54
N PRO A 9 3.44 -9.57 -10.80
CA PRO A 9 4.55 -10.28 -11.47
C PRO A 9 5.78 -9.43 -11.80
N ILE A 10 5.64 -8.11 -11.85
CA ILE A 10 6.75 -7.18 -12.18
C ILE A 10 7.23 -6.41 -10.94
N ALA A 11 6.44 -6.35 -9.87
CA ALA A 11 6.83 -5.75 -8.59
C ALA A 11 7.67 -6.69 -7.70
N ASN A 12 7.68 -7.99 -7.99
CA ASN A 12 8.37 -9.01 -7.21
C ASN A 12 9.11 -9.99 -8.13
N PRO A 13 10.05 -10.79 -7.62
CA PRO A 13 10.70 -11.81 -8.42
C PRO A 13 9.69 -12.75 -9.12
N ARG A 14 9.79 -12.84 -10.45
CA ARG A 14 8.83 -13.55 -11.31
C ARG A 14 8.59 -15.00 -10.89
N TYR A 15 9.61 -15.66 -10.35
CA TYR A 15 9.57 -17.07 -9.94
C TYR A 15 8.66 -17.36 -8.73
N PHE A 16 8.17 -16.34 -8.02
CA PHE A 16 7.16 -16.54 -6.96
C PHE A 16 5.77 -16.87 -7.52
N VAL A 17 5.47 -16.44 -8.74
CA VAL A 17 4.15 -16.60 -9.37
C VAL A 17 4.26 -17.00 -10.85
N PRO A 18 5.10 -17.99 -11.21
CA PRO A 18 5.60 -18.19 -12.58
C PRO A 18 4.52 -18.45 -13.62
N ASP A 19 3.40 -19.03 -13.20
CA ASP A 19 2.28 -19.42 -14.08
C ASP A 19 1.05 -18.52 -13.94
N TRP A 20 1.13 -17.50 -13.08
CA TRP A 20 -0.01 -16.62 -12.82
C TRP A 20 0.07 -15.36 -13.67
N THR A 21 -1.11 -14.92 -14.11
CA THR A 21 -1.31 -13.67 -14.83
C THR A 21 -2.12 -12.73 -13.96
N PHE A 22 -1.67 -11.49 -13.88
CA PHE A 22 -2.34 -10.40 -13.19
C PHE A 22 -2.56 -9.26 -14.17
N GLY A 23 -3.56 -8.41 -13.90
CA GLY A 23 -3.83 -7.26 -14.74
C GLY A 23 -5.16 -6.61 -14.39
N ILE A 24 -5.33 -5.39 -14.87
CA ILE A 24 -6.60 -4.67 -14.79
C ILE A 24 -7.53 -5.26 -15.85
N GLN A 25 -8.60 -5.91 -15.41
CA GLN A 25 -9.55 -6.60 -16.30
C GLN A 25 -10.98 -6.06 -16.13
N ASP A 26 -11.22 -4.82 -16.55
CA ASP A 26 -12.52 -4.12 -16.43
C ASP A 26 -13.69 -5.00 -16.92
N GLN A 27 -13.51 -5.68 -18.06
CA GLN A 27 -14.54 -6.55 -18.64
C GLN A 27 -14.84 -7.78 -17.77
N HIS A 28 -13.81 -8.38 -17.17
CA HIS A 28 -14.00 -9.51 -16.26
C HIS A 28 -14.68 -9.05 -14.98
N LEU A 29 -14.26 -7.91 -14.41
CA LEU A 29 -14.89 -7.34 -13.23
C LEU A 29 -16.36 -6.98 -13.50
N GLN A 30 -16.69 -6.41 -14.67
CA GLN A 30 -18.08 -6.14 -15.04
C GLN A 30 -18.92 -7.42 -15.08
N LYS A 31 -18.41 -8.51 -15.68
CA LYS A 31 -19.10 -9.82 -15.67
C LYS A 31 -19.35 -10.32 -14.25
N MET A 32 -18.35 -10.20 -13.36
CA MET A 32 -18.48 -10.58 -11.96
C MET A 32 -19.53 -9.74 -11.22
N VAL A 33 -19.56 -8.42 -11.47
CA VAL A 33 -20.58 -7.52 -10.90
C VAL A 33 -21.98 -7.93 -11.37
N ASP A 34 -22.15 -8.13 -12.68
CA ASP A 34 -23.43 -8.53 -13.26
C ASP A 34 -23.89 -9.89 -12.72
N GLU A 35 -22.97 -10.85 -12.57
CA GLU A 35 -23.25 -12.16 -12.01
C GLU A 35 -23.73 -12.09 -10.55
N VAL A 36 -23.02 -11.38 -9.67
CA VAL A 36 -23.41 -11.29 -8.25
C VAL A 36 -24.72 -10.52 -8.08
N ARG A 37 -24.97 -9.50 -8.92
CA ARG A 37 -26.27 -8.80 -8.97
C ARG A 37 -27.39 -9.73 -9.43
N GLY A 38 -27.15 -10.52 -10.48
CA GLY A 38 -28.09 -11.53 -10.98
C GLY A 38 -28.42 -12.60 -9.93
N LYS A 39 -27.49 -12.89 -9.02
CA LYS A 39 -27.68 -13.76 -7.85
C LYS A 39 -28.40 -13.08 -6.67
N GLY A 40 -28.79 -11.81 -6.80
CA GLY A 40 -29.58 -11.08 -5.80
C GLY A 40 -28.77 -10.17 -4.87
N ALA A 41 -27.50 -9.87 -5.16
CA ALA A 41 -26.73 -8.92 -4.36
C ALA A 41 -27.35 -7.51 -4.41
N GLN A 42 -27.76 -6.99 -3.25
CA GLN A 42 -28.31 -5.64 -3.11
C GLN A 42 -27.23 -4.56 -2.95
N VAL A 43 -26.06 -4.95 -2.45
CA VAL A 43 -24.86 -4.10 -2.39
C VAL A 43 -23.67 -4.87 -2.95
N VAL A 44 -22.87 -4.23 -3.80
CA VAL A 44 -21.65 -4.80 -4.38
C VAL A 44 -20.47 -3.92 -3.99
N VAL A 45 -19.62 -4.48 -3.14
CA VAL A 45 -18.36 -3.86 -2.71
C VAL A 45 -17.18 -4.56 -3.36
N VAL A 46 -16.26 -3.79 -3.92
CA VAL A 46 -14.95 -4.28 -4.37
C VAL A 46 -13.93 -4.01 -3.27
N VAL A 47 -13.23 -5.06 -2.82
CA VAL A 47 -12.07 -4.94 -1.94
C VAL A 47 -10.84 -5.03 -2.84
N SER A 48 -10.19 -3.89 -3.07
CA SER A 48 -9.17 -3.71 -4.09
C SER A 48 -7.79 -3.51 -3.49
N HIS A 49 -6.78 -3.97 -4.21
CA HIS A 49 -5.38 -3.64 -3.98
C HIS A 49 -4.75 -3.07 -5.26
N ASN A 50 -5.53 -2.42 -6.14
CA ASN A 50 -5.00 -1.81 -7.36
C ASN A 50 -4.19 -0.54 -7.08
N GLY A 51 -4.65 0.27 -6.11
CA GLY A 51 -4.18 1.63 -5.86
C GLY A 51 -5.27 2.66 -6.15
N MET A 52 -5.27 3.76 -5.41
CA MET A 52 -6.35 4.76 -5.40
C MET A 52 -6.69 5.29 -6.79
N ASP A 53 -5.72 5.79 -7.55
CA ASP A 53 -5.99 6.39 -8.87
C ASP A 53 -6.50 5.36 -9.89
N VAL A 54 -5.99 4.12 -9.82
CA VAL A 54 -6.49 3.00 -10.62
C VAL A 54 -7.94 2.68 -10.24
N ASP A 55 -8.25 2.63 -8.95
CA ASP A 55 -9.61 2.35 -8.46
C ASP A 55 -10.60 3.46 -8.82
N LEU A 56 -10.19 4.73 -8.76
CA LEU A 56 -10.98 5.87 -9.23
C LEU A 56 -11.29 5.73 -10.73
N LYS A 57 -10.29 5.42 -11.55
CA LYS A 57 -10.49 5.21 -12.99
C LYS A 57 -11.37 3.98 -13.26
N MET A 58 -11.17 2.87 -12.54
CA MET A 58 -11.97 1.65 -12.65
C MET A 58 -13.44 1.89 -12.28
N ALA A 59 -13.71 2.63 -11.21
CA ALA A 59 -15.05 3.01 -10.76
C ALA A 59 -15.84 3.83 -11.81
N SER A 60 -15.14 4.62 -12.63
CA SER A 60 -15.74 5.38 -13.73
C SER A 60 -16.17 4.51 -14.92
N ARG A 61 -15.59 3.30 -15.03
CA ARG A 61 -15.77 2.38 -16.17
C ARG A 61 -16.70 1.22 -15.84
N VAL A 62 -16.52 0.60 -14.67
CA VAL A 62 -17.32 -0.55 -14.25
C VAL A 62 -18.57 -0.10 -13.53
N THR A 63 -19.72 -0.55 -14.03
CA THR A 63 -21.04 -0.16 -13.54
C THR A 63 -21.58 -1.17 -12.53
N GLY A 64 -22.43 -0.71 -11.61
CA GLY A 64 -23.12 -1.59 -10.64
C GLY A 64 -22.34 -1.86 -9.35
N ILE A 65 -21.13 -1.30 -9.19
CA ILE A 65 -20.38 -1.24 -7.93
C ILE A 65 -20.94 -0.10 -7.08
N ASP A 66 -21.21 -0.36 -5.79
CA ASP A 66 -21.64 0.68 -4.85
C ASP A 66 -20.43 1.30 -4.13
N ALA A 67 -19.42 0.49 -3.77
CA ALA A 67 -18.20 0.98 -3.17
C ALA A 67 -16.95 0.17 -3.52
N ILE A 68 -15.81 0.84 -3.47
CA ILE A 68 -14.47 0.27 -3.55
C ILE A 68 -13.73 0.65 -2.27
N PHE A 69 -13.29 -0.36 -1.53
CA PHE A 69 -12.30 -0.23 -0.47
C PHE A 69 -10.94 -0.62 -1.04
N GLY A 70 -10.13 0.37 -1.38
CA GLY A 70 -8.83 0.17 -1.97
C GLY A 70 -7.71 0.01 -0.94
N GLY A 71 -6.52 -0.25 -1.47
CA GLY A 71 -5.28 -0.44 -0.74
C GLY A 71 -4.10 -0.02 -1.61
N HIS A 72 -2.92 -0.62 -1.40
CA HIS A 72 -1.67 -0.39 -2.15
C HIS A 72 -1.04 1.00 -2.00
N THR A 73 -1.80 2.07 -2.26
CA THR A 73 -1.29 3.45 -2.29
C THR A 73 -1.18 4.10 -0.90
N HIS A 74 -1.74 3.46 0.13
CA HIS A 74 -1.65 3.88 1.53
C HIS A 74 -2.29 5.25 1.84
N ASP A 75 -3.23 5.70 1.01
CA ASP A 75 -3.95 6.95 1.24
C ASP A 75 -4.90 6.85 2.43
N GLY A 76 -4.83 7.80 3.35
CA GLY A 76 -5.85 7.98 4.38
C GLY A 76 -6.94 8.91 3.84
N VAL A 77 -8.02 8.36 3.28
CA VAL A 77 -9.08 9.14 2.62
C VAL A 77 -10.18 9.47 3.65
N PRO A 78 -10.31 10.73 4.12
CA PRO A 78 -11.23 11.06 5.21
C PRO A 78 -12.71 10.96 4.82
N GLY A 79 -13.03 11.12 3.53
CA GLY A 79 -14.37 11.01 2.98
C GLY A 79 -14.36 10.20 1.70
N ALA A 80 -15.24 9.19 1.60
CA ALA A 80 -15.34 8.36 0.40
C ALA A 80 -15.66 9.21 -0.84
N ILE A 81 -14.89 9.02 -1.91
CA ILE A 81 -14.95 9.83 -3.12
C ILE A 81 -16.03 9.27 -4.05
N PRO A 82 -17.09 10.06 -4.38
CA PRO A 82 -18.09 9.63 -5.34
C PRO A 82 -17.55 9.72 -6.77
N VAL A 83 -17.57 8.59 -7.50
CA VAL A 83 -17.17 8.49 -8.90
C VAL A 83 -18.37 8.14 -9.76
N LYS A 84 -18.73 9.03 -10.69
CA LYS A 84 -19.83 8.81 -11.63
C LYS A 84 -19.38 7.88 -12.76
N ASN A 85 -20.29 7.00 -13.18
CA ASN A 85 -20.17 6.16 -14.38
C ASN A 85 -21.48 6.16 -15.18
N ALA A 86 -21.53 5.35 -16.24
CA ALA A 86 -22.67 5.33 -17.17
C ALA A 86 -24.02 4.91 -16.54
N LYS A 87 -24.04 4.26 -15.37
CA LYS A 87 -25.27 3.74 -14.74
C LYS A 87 -25.46 4.14 -13.27
N GLY A 88 -24.59 4.98 -12.72
CA GLY A 88 -24.68 5.39 -11.31
C GLY A 88 -23.40 6.02 -10.78
N THR A 89 -23.24 5.91 -9.46
CA THR A 89 -22.07 6.41 -8.72
C THR A 89 -21.52 5.30 -7.84
N ALA A 90 -20.21 5.11 -7.86
CA ALA A 90 -19.51 4.24 -6.91
C ALA A 90 -18.71 5.11 -5.93
N LEU A 91 -18.61 4.67 -4.67
CA LEU A 91 -17.82 5.35 -3.63
C LEU A 91 -16.44 4.71 -3.52
N VAL A 92 -15.36 5.48 -3.65
CA VAL A 92 -13.99 4.95 -3.57
C VAL A 92 -13.30 5.48 -2.31
N THR A 93 -12.67 4.60 -1.53
CA THR A 93 -11.98 5.00 -0.31
C THR A 93 -10.80 4.09 0.03
N ASN A 94 -9.82 4.62 0.76
CA ASN A 94 -8.69 3.91 1.36
C ASN A 94 -8.56 4.29 2.85
N ALA A 95 -8.09 3.34 3.67
CA ALA A 95 -7.96 3.49 5.12
C ALA A 95 -6.51 3.66 5.60
N GLY A 96 -5.64 4.24 4.78
CA GLY A 96 -4.24 4.46 5.10
C GLY A 96 -3.43 3.15 5.15
N SER A 97 -2.49 3.07 6.09
CA SER A 97 -1.58 1.94 6.29
C SER A 97 -1.28 1.70 7.77
N ASN A 98 -0.60 0.59 8.08
CA ASN A 98 -0.09 0.27 9.42
C ASN A 98 -1.17 0.27 10.52
N GLY A 99 -2.43 0.01 10.17
CA GLY A 99 -3.55 0.05 11.11
C GLY A 99 -3.84 1.43 11.69
N LYS A 100 -3.32 2.52 11.11
CA LYS A 100 -3.51 3.90 11.61
C LYS A 100 -4.97 4.33 11.59
N PHE A 101 -5.77 3.78 10.68
CA PHE A 101 -7.19 4.09 10.57
C PHE A 101 -8.03 2.84 10.32
N LEU A 102 -9.30 2.92 10.73
CA LEU A 102 -10.37 1.99 10.38
C LEU A 102 -11.42 2.74 9.54
N GLY A 103 -11.59 2.35 8.28
CA GLY A 103 -12.65 2.85 7.43
C GLY A 103 -13.96 2.12 7.72
N VAL A 104 -15.02 2.86 8.07
CA VAL A 104 -16.36 2.32 8.37
C VAL A 104 -17.37 2.92 7.39
N MET A 105 -18.06 2.06 6.66
CA MET A 105 -19.13 2.43 5.72
C MET A 105 -20.44 1.76 6.15
N ASP A 106 -21.40 2.58 6.55
CA ASP A 106 -22.76 2.16 6.85
C ASP A 106 -23.63 2.43 5.62
N PHE A 107 -24.36 1.43 5.10
CA PHE A 107 -25.28 1.58 3.98
C PHE A 107 -26.73 1.50 4.45
N ASP A 108 -27.59 2.40 3.95
CA ASP A 108 -29.05 2.26 4.01
C ASP A 108 -29.53 1.62 2.70
N VAL A 109 -30.15 0.45 2.80
CA VAL A 109 -30.57 -0.36 1.62
C VAL A 109 -32.08 -0.47 1.60
N LYS A 110 -32.69 0.05 0.54
CA LYS A 110 -34.15 0.07 0.33
C LYS A 110 -34.48 -0.42 -1.06
N ASN A 111 -35.50 -1.28 -1.17
CA ASN A 111 -36.00 -1.80 -2.45
C ASN A 111 -34.89 -2.37 -3.36
N GLY A 112 -33.92 -3.08 -2.78
CA GLY A 112 -32.83 -3.70 -3.54
C GLY A 112 -31.68 -2.78 -3.93
N LYS A 113 -31.63 -1.53 -3.45
CA LYS A 113 -30.62 -0.53 -3.83
C LYS A 113 -30.13 0.26 -2.62
N VAL A 114 -28.89 0.74 -2.67
CA VAL A 114 -28.37 1.71 -1.70
C VAL A 114 -29.10 3.05 -1.88
N SER A 115 -29.81 3.48 -0.85
CA SER A 115 -30.52 4.77 -0.83
C SER A 115 -29.71 5.89 -0.17
N ASP A 116 -28.87 5.54 0.81
CA ASP A 116 -28.00 6.47 1.52
C ASP A 116 -26.77 5.74 2.08
N PHE A 117 -25.75 6.49 2.51
CA PHE A 117 -24.58 5.94 3.16
C PHE A 117 -23.98 6.91 4.19
N ARG A 118 -23.22 6.35 5.14
CA ARG A 118 -22.37 7.13 6.04
C ARG A 118 -20.98 6.53 6.07
N TYR A 119 -19.97 7.37 5.81
CA TYR A 119 -18.58 6.98 5.91
C TYR A 119 -17.86 7.68 7.07
N ARG A 120 -16.98 6.95 7.76
CA ARG A 120 -16.10 7.47 8.81
C ARG A 120 -14.73 6.83 8.66
N LEU A 121 -13.68 7.64 8.64
CA LEU A 121 -12.30 7.18 8.83
C LEU A 121 -11.90 7.38 10.29
N MET A 122 -11.86 6.30 11.06
CA MET A 122 -11.61 6.35 12.51
C MET A 122 -10.12 6.17 12.80
N PRO A 123 -9.43 7.14 13.44
CA PRO A 123 -8.03 6.96 13.82
C PRO A 123 -7.89 5.94 14.95
N VAL A 124 -6.85 5.11 14.87
CA VAL A 124 -6.54 4.10 15.88
C VAL A 124 -5.40 4.62 16.76
N PHE A 125 -5.77 5.19 17.92
CA PHE A 125 -4.84 5.62 18.95
C PHE A 125 -4.76 4.55 20.04
N SER A 126 -3.71 3.72 20.02
CA SER A 126 -3.56 2.59 20.95
C SER A 126 -3.49 3.01 22.42
N ASN A 127 -3.04 4.23 22.71
CA ASN A 127 -3.04 4.80 24.05
C ASN A 127 -4.42 5.28 24.55
N LEU A 128 -5.42 5.31 23.67
CA LEU A 128 -6.80 5.70 24.00
C LEU A 128 -7.79 4.53 23.92
N LEU A 129 -7.32 3.33 23.58
CA LEU A 129 -8.14 2.14 23.39
C LEU A 129 -7.62 1.00 24.29
N PRO A 130 -8.50 0.24 24.96
CA PRO A 130 -8.06 -0.96 25.66
C PRO A 130 -7.58 -2.00 24.63
N ALA A 131 -6.45 -2.64 24.91
CA ALA A 131 -5.99 -3.77 24.12
C ALA A 131 -6.99 -4.95 24.24
N ASP A 132 -7.22 -5.64 23.13
CA ASP A 132 -7.92 -6.92 23.14
C ASP A 132 -7.01 -7.97 23.80
N LYS A 133 -7.50 -8.62 24.87
CA LYS A 133 -6.69 -9.50 25.71
C LYS A 133 -6.21 -10.74 24.96
N ASP A 134 -7.06 -11.29 24.10
CA ASP A 134 -6.74 -12.52 23.38
C ASP A 134 -5.72 -12.23 22.26
N MET A 135 -5.87 -11.10 21.58
CA MET A 135 -4.90 -10.64 20.58
C MET A 135 -3.55 -10.26 21.20
N ASP A 136 -3.55 -9.56 22.33
CA ASP A 136 -2.31 -9.21 23.05
C ASP A 136 -1.56 -10.47 23.51
N ALA A 137 -2.27 -11.46 24.06
CA ALA A 137 -1.70 -12.75 24.43
C ALA A 137 -1.14 -13.51 23.22
N LEU A 138 -1.84 -13.47 22.08
CA LEU A 138 -1.38 -14.09 20.83
C LEU A 138 -0.11 -13.42 20.30
N ILE A 139 -0.09 -12.09 20.20
CA ILE A 139 1.07 -11.31 19.75
C ILE A 139 2.26 -11.58 20.66
N THR A 140 2.08 -11.49 21.98
CA THR A 140 3.12 -11.78 22.97
C THR A 140 3.69 -13.18 22.78
N LYS A 141 2.83 -14.20 22.62
CA LYS A 141 3.26 -15.59 22.41
C LYS A 141 4.08 -15.75 21.12
N ILE A 142 3.63 -15.17 20.01
CA ILE A 142 4.32 -15.28 18.71
C ILE A 142 5.68 -14.56 18.75
N ARG A 143 5.77 -13.43 19.45
CA ARG A 143 6.97 -12.61 19.53
C ARG A 143 7.99 -13.10 20.55
N ALA A 144 7.57 -13.84 21.58
CA ALA A 144 8.44 -14.27 22.68
C ALA A 144 9.78 -14.90 22.24
N PRO A 145 9.86 -15.76 21.20
CA PRO A 145 11.14 -16.32 20.75
C PRO A 145 12.09 -15.29 20.10
N TYR A 146 11.58 -14.14 19.66
CA TYR A 146 12.30 -13.13 18.90
C TYR A 146 12.52 -11.82 19.65
N GLU A 147 11.91 -11.66 20.82
CA GLU A 147 11.86 -10.39 21.56
C GLU A 147 13.26 -9.79 21.79
N ALA A 148 14.23 -10.59 22.23
CA ALA A 148 15.61 -10.12 22.42
C ALA A 148 16.24 -9.61 21.11
N LYS A 149 15.96 -10.27 19.98
CA LYS A 149 16.45 -9.86 18.66
C LYS A 149 15.75 -8.59 18.18
N LEU A 150 14.41 -8.50 18.29
CA LEU A 150 13.62 -7.36 17.83
C LEU A 150 13.93 -6.10 18.64
N SER A 151 14.13 -6.25 19.95
CA SER A 151 14.42 -5.17 20.91
C SER A 151 15.88 -4.71 20.92
N GLU A 152 16.78 -5.37 20.18
CA GLU A 152 18.20 -5.00 20.08
C GLU A 152 18.34 -3.52 19.68
N ARG A 153 18.97 -2.72 20.54
CA ARG A 153 19.22 -1.30 20.31
C ARG A 153 20.39 -1.13 19.36
N LEU A 154 20.17 -0.44 18.25
CA LEU A 154 21.18 -0.23 17.21
C LEU A 154 21.79 1.18 17.29
N ALA A 155 20.94 2.19 17.45
CA ALA A 155 21.34 3.60 17.45
C ALA A 155 20.28 4.50 18.09
N SER A 156 20.54 5.80 18.15
CA SER A 156 19.55 6.86 18.39
C SER A 156 19.62 7.88 17.26
N THR A 157 18.54 8.64 17.05
CA THR A 157 18.48 9.70 16.03
C THR A 157 18.15 11.04 16.68
N ASP A 158 18.80 12.11 16.25
CA ASP A 158 18.45 13.49 16.64
C ASP A 158 17.44 14.13 15.69
N GLY A 159 17.14 13.49 14.56
CA GLY A 159 16.18 13.92 13.56
C GLY A 159 14.98 12.98 13.40
N LEU A 160 13.93 13.45 12.74
CA LEU A 160 12.81 12.61 12.30
C LEU A 160 13.25 11.70 11.16
N LEU A 161 13.09 10.40 11.34
CA LEU A 161 13.24 9.41 10.26
C LEU A 161 11.87 9.05 9.71
N TYR A 162 11.65 9.27 8.42
CA TYR A 162 10.44 8.87 7.72
C TYR A 162 10.78 8.26 6.37
N ARG A 163 9.92 7.35 5.91
CA ARG A 163 10.08 6.66 4.64
C ARG A 163 9.30 7.33 3.51
N ARG A 164 8.00 7.52 3.72
CA ARG A 164 7.07 7.93 2.66
C ARG A 164 7.38 9.33 2.12
N GLY A 165 7.53 9.46 0.80
CA GLY A 165 7.80 10.71 0.10
C GLY A 165 8.12 10.43 -1.37
N ASN A 166 7.55 11.20 -2.30
CA ASN A 166 7.64 10.87 -3.74
C ASN A 166 9.07 10.82 -4.30
N PHE A 167 10.04 11.47 -3.65
CA PHE A 167 11.43 11.58 -4.12
C PHE A 167 12.49 11.24 -3.08
N ASN A 168 12.16 11.37 -1.79
CA ASN A 168 13.11 11.14 -0.71
C ASN A 168 12.40 10.91 0.63
N GLY A 169 13.04 10.09 1.47
CA GLY A 169 12.74 9.88 2.88
C GLY A 169 14.04 9.86 3.69
N THR A 170 14.03 10.46 4.88
CA THR A 170 15.23 10.49 5.74
C THR A 170 15.64 9.10 6.22
N TRP A 171 14.72 8.14 6.24
CA TRP A 171 15.07 6.72 6.46
C TRP A 171 15.83 6.14 5.26
N ASP A 172 15.36 6.40 4.04
CA ASP A 172 16.03 5.91 2.83
C ASP A 172 17.42 6.53 2.66
N GLN A 173 17.60 7.81 3.02
CA GLN A 173 18.92 8.45 3.05
C GLN A 173 19.91 7.68 3.93
N LEU A 174 19.50 7.32 5.15
CA LEU A 174 20.35 6.56 6.07
C LEU A 174 20.69 5.16 5.51
N ILE A 175 19.75 4.51 4.81
CA ILE A 175 19.97 3.21 4.17
C ILE A 175 21.00 3.34 3.03
N ILE A 176 20.84 4.33 2.15
CA ILE A 176 21.74 4.50 1.00
C ILE A 176 23.13 4.96 1.43
N ASP A 177 23.26 5.78 2.48
CA ASP A 177 24.55 6.17 3.05
C ASP A 177 25.31 4.94 3.57
N ALA A 178 24.63 4.06 4.31
CA ALA A 178 25.21 2.81 4.80
C ALA A 178 25.59 1.86 3.64
N LEU A 179 24.76 1.78 2.59
CA LEU A 179 25.08 0.99 1.40
C LEU A 179 26.32 1.52 0.69
N MET A 180 26.42 2.85 0.47
CA MET A 180 27.58 3.47 -0.17
C MET A 180 28.85 3.25 0.65
N GLU A 181 28.80 3.43 1.97
CA GLU A 181 29.93 3.22 2.87
C GLU A 181 30.41 1.77 2.87
N VAL A 182 29.49 0.81 3.08
CA VAL A 182 29.85 -0.62 3.23
C VAL A 182 30.23 -1.25 1.90
N LYS A 183 29.66 -0.79 0.78
CA LYS A 183 29.91 -1.35 -0.54
C LYS A 183 30.96 -0.59 -1.34
N GLY A 184 31.38 0.59 -0.89
CA GLY A 184 32.29 1.46 -1.63
C GLY A 184 31.68 1.98 -2.94
N ALA A 185 30.36 2.17 -2.98
CA ALA A 185 29.65 2.63 -4.16
C ALA A 185 29.55 4.17 -4.20
N GLN A 186 29.52 4.75 -5.40
CA GLN A 186 29.39 6.20 -5.60
C GLN A 186 27.93 6.68 -5.51
N ILE A 187 26.99 5.79 -5.82
CA ILE A 187 25.55 5.99 -5.85
C ILE A 187 24.92 4.71 -5.31
N ALA A 188 23.86 4.83 -4.51
CA ALA A 188 23.02 3.72 -4.10
C ALA A 188 21.54 4.03 -4.35
N PHE A 189 20.77 2.98 -4.62
CA PHE A 189 19.32 3.05 -4.83
C PHE A 189 18.63 2.33 -3.69
N SER A 190 17.62 2.95 -3.09
CA SER A 190 16.67 2.31 -2.19
C SER A 190 15.33 2.18 -2.91
N PRO A 191 14.62 1.05 -2.79
CA PRO A 191 13.27 0.94 -3.36
C PRO A 191 12.32 1.90 -2.64
N GLY A 192 11.57 2.70 -3.41
CA GLY A 192 10.52 3.61 -2.93
C GLY A 192 9.27 2.89 -2.42
N PHE A 193 9.45 1.99 -1.46
CA PHE A 193 8.37 1.31 -0.76
C PHE A 193 7.58 2.28 0.12
N ARG A 194 6.25 2.13 0.11
CA ARG A 194 5.34 2.93 0.94
C ARG A 194 5.10 2.36 2.33
N TRP A 195 5.54 1.13 2.59
CA TRP A 195 5.49 0.51 3.91
C TRP A 195 6.72 0.89 4.72
N GLY A 196 6.54 0.97 6.04
CA GLY A 196 7.55 1.42 6.99
C GLY A 196 6.97 2.28 8.09
N THR A 197 7.72 2.45 9.16
CA THR A 197 7.37 3.29 10.32
C THR A 197 8.22 4.56 10.34
N SER A 198 7.81 5.53 11.16
CA SER A 198 8.57 6.77 11.42
C SER A 198 9.18 6.71 12.81
N ILE A 199 10.40 7.23 12.94
CA ILE A 199 11.14 7.31 14.21
C ILE A 199 11.31 8.78 14.58
N LEU A 200 10.86 9.14 15.78
CA LEU A 200 10.94 10.52 16.27
C LEU A 200 12.36 10.87 16.72
N SER A 201 12.67 12.16 16.73
CA SER A 201 13.91 12.68 17.33
C SER A 201 14.02 12.22 18.80
N GLY A 202 15.22 11.78 19.20
CA GLY A 202 15.54 11.21 20.50
C GLY A 202 15.13 9.74 20.69
N GLN A 203 14.41 9.14 19.75
CA GLN A 203 13.97 7.74 19.88
C GLN A 203 15.12 6.77 19.54
N THR A 204 15.18 5.66 20.29
CA THR A 204 16.11 4.56 19.99
C THR A 204 15.63 3.78 18.76
N ILE A 205 16.55 3.57 17.82
CA ILE A 205 16.39 2.69 16.68
C ILE A 205 16.70 1.26 17.14
N THR A 206 15.75 0.35 16.94
CA THR A 206 15.89 -1.08 17.27
C THR A 206 16.06 -1.91 16.00
N ARG A 207 16.40 -3.19 16.16
CA ARG A 207 16.39 -4.15 15.05
C ARG A 207 15.02 -4.26 14.39
N GLU A 208 13.93 -4.22 15.18
CA GLU A 208 12.59 -4.19 14.63
C GLU A 208 12.36 -2.98 13.73
N HIS A 209 12.77 -1.78 14.16
CA HIS A 209 12.67 -0.59 13.32
C HIS A 209 13.46 -0.71 12.01
N LEU A 210 14.60 -1.41 11.99
CA LEU A 210 15.32 -1.68 10.74
C LEU A 210 14.56 -2.68 9.84
N LEU A 211 14.01 -3.74 10.43
CA LEU A 211 13.24 -4.75 9.71
C LEU A 211 11.96 -4.15 9.13
N ASP A 212 11.30 -3.25 9.84
CA ASP A 212 10.13 -2.48 9.37
C ASP A 212 10.41 -1.71 8.07
N GLN A 213 11.67 -1.45 7.74
CA GLN A 213 12.07 -0.72 6.53
C GLN A 213 12.63 -1.65 5.43
N THR A 214 13.06 -2.87 5.78
CA THR A 214 13.93 -3.67 4.89
C THR A 214 13.55 -5.15 4.77
N ALA A 215 12.53 -5.62 5.50
CA ALA A 215 12.17 -7.04 5.58
C ALA A 215 11.34 -7.54 4.38
N THR A 216 11.90 -7.47 3.16
CA THR A 216 11.40 -8.30 2.04
C THR A 216 11.94 -9.73 2.17
N THR A 217 11.33 -10.67 1.46
CA THR A 217 11.81 -12.06 1.41
C THR A 217 13.00 -12.24 0.45
N TYR A 218 13.47 -11.16 -0.17
CA TYR A 218 14.53 -11.13 -1.18
C TYR A 218 15.46 -9.92 -0.99
N SER A 219 15.73 -9.53 0.25
CA SER A 219 16.50 -8.32 0.64
C SER A 219 18.02 -8.36 0.37
N TYR A 220 18.45 -8.90 -0.76
CA TYR A 220 19.86 -8.91 -1.13
C TYR A 220 20.32 -7.50 -1.56
N SER A 221 21.40 -7.00 -0.96
CA SER A 221 22.11 -5.81 -1.44
C SER A 221 23.16 -6.21 -2.48
N THR A 222 23.13 -5.63 -3.68
CA THR A 222 24.09 -5.91 -4.77
C THR A 222 24.88 -4.67 -5.15
N VAL A 223 26.05 -4.89 -5.77
CA VAL A 223 26.88 -3.83 -6.38
C VAL A 223 27.07 -4.19 -7.84
N THR A 224 26.79 -3.26 -8.73
CA THR A 224 26.87 -3.46 -10.18
C THR A 224 27.39 -2.18 -10.82
N ASP A 225 28.31 -2.30 -11.76
CA ASP A 225 28.76 -1.17 -12.58
C ASP A 225 27.64 -0.74 -13.53
N MET A 226 27.36 0.56 -13.57
CA MET A 226 26.31 1.14 -14.41
C MET A 226 26.80 2.42 -15.07
N THR A 227 26.51 2.60 -16.37
CA THR A 227 26.82 3.85 -17.06
C THR A 227 25.90 4.97 -16.59
N GLY A 228 26.37 6.22 -16.64
CA GLY A 228 25.51 7.37 -16.33
C GLY A 228 24.27 7.46 -17.23
N GLU A 229 24.37 6.99 -18.47
CA GLU A 229 23.23 6.85 -19.39
C GLU A 229 22.19 5.87 -18.85
N MET A 230 22.61 4.68 -18.41
CA MET A 230 21.69 3.68 -17.83
C MET A 230 21.04 4.20 -16.54
N ILE A 231 21.79 4.90 -15.69
CA ILE A 231 21.21 5.55 -14.50
C ILE A 231 20.10 6.52 -14.91
N LYS A 232 20.36 7.39 -15.90
CA LYS A 232 19.35 8.31 -16.42
C LYS A 232 18.13 7.56 -16.95
N THR A 233 18.34 6.51 -17.75
CA THR A 233 17.24 5.71 -18.31
C THR A 233 16.36 5.11 -17.21
N VAL A 234 16.95 4.55 -16.16
CA VAL A 234 16.20 3.98 -15.03
C VAL A 234 15.38 5.05 -14.31
N MET A 235 15.96 6.21 -14.04
CA MET A 235 15.25 7.30 -13.35
C MET A 235 14.09 7.87 -14.19
N GLU A 236 14.27 7.98 -15.51
CA GLU A 236 13.21 8.43 -16.44
C GLU A 236 12.08 7.39 -16.53
N ASP A 237 12.40 6.09 -16.57
CA ASP A 237 11.38 5.02 -16.59
C ASP A 237 10.53 5.01 -15.29
N VAL A 238 11.17 5.23 -14.13
CA VAL A 238 10.45 5.40 -12.86
C VAL A 238 9.57 6.64 -12.88
N ALA A 239 10.06 7.77 -13.41
CA ALA A 239 9.30 9.01 -13.51
C ALA A 239 8.10 8.88 -14.46
N ASP A 240 8.28 8.26 -15.63
CA ASP A 240 7.22 7.99 -16.60
C ASP A 240 6.11 7.11 -16.03
N ASN A 241 6.46 6.19 -15.12
CA ASN A 241 5.49 5.39 -14.39
C ASN A 241 4.75 6.20 -13.33
N LEU A 242 5.49 6.87 -12.45
CA LEU A 242 4.95 7.55 -11.28
C LEU A 242 4.06 8.75 -11.66
N PHE A 243 4.46 9.49 -12.68
CA PHE A 243 3.78 10.70 -13.14
C PHE A 243 2.94 10.48 -14.39
N ASN A 244 2.65 9.22 -14.75
CA ASN A 244 1.84 8.93 -15.90
C ASN A 244 0.46 9.59 -15.76
N PRO A 245 -0.03 10.35 -16.76
CA PRO A 245 -1.33 11.01 -16.69
C PRO A 245 -2.50 10.01 -16.71
N ASP A 246 -2.25 8.78 -17.18
CA ASP A 246 -3.23 7.71 -17.14
C ASP A 246 -2.97 6.79 -15.92
N PRO A 247 -3.90 6.74 -14.94
CA PRO A 247 -3.78 5.89 -13.76
C PRO A 247 -3.52 4.41 -14.04
N TYR A 248 -3.98 3.86 -15.17
CA TYR A 248 -3.77 2.44 -15.51
C TYR A 248 -2.34 2.11 -15.94
N TYR A 249 -1.47 3.10 -16.05
CA TYR A 249 -0.03 2.90 -16.22
C TYR A 249 0.75 3.20 -14.95
N GLN A 250 0.10 3.68 -13.88
CA GLN A 250 0.74 3.89 -12.60
C GLN A 250 0.79 2.56 -11.84
N HIS A 251 2.00 2.08 -11.53
CA HIS A 251 2.15 0.81 -10.81
C HIS A 251 2.07 1.00 -9.29
N GLY A 252 2.31 2.21 -8.79
CA GLY A 252 2.29 2.53 -7.37
C GLY A 252 3.58 2.16 -6.66
N GLY A 253 4.29 3.21 -6.26
CA GLY A 253 5.58 3.24 -5.57
C GLY A 253 5.97 4.71 -5.43
N ASP A 254 6.97 4.98 -4.61
CA ASP A 254 7.65 6.28 -4.57
C ASP A 254 8.98 6.14 -5.36
N MET A 255 9.67 7.25 -5.64
CA MET A 255 10.99 7.24 -6.30
C MET A 255 12.11 6.99 -5.31
#